data_AF-A0A9P8VC62-F1
#
_entry.id   AF-A0A9P8VC62-F1
#
_cell.length_a   1.000
_cell.length_b   1.000
_cell.length_c   1.000
_cell.angle_alpha   90.00
_cell.angle_beta   90.00
_cell.angle_gamma   90.00
#
_symmetry.space_group_name_H-M   'P 1'
#
loop_
_entity.id
_entity.type
_entity.pdbx_description
1 polymer ?
#
loop_
_entity_poly.entity_id
_entity_poly.type
_entity_poly.pdbx_seq_one_letter_code
_entity_poly.pdbx_strand_id
1 'polypeptide(L)'
;MIHAASQDAPDLENPFVDNAFEWISTLNQARRYDHAVEINGYIKCRFPQLAAPRQKPRVVPIFDSIHSTAVNLKRPLGLVSSHGHFSPSSNNNWLEPPDHAGEQREVPRLPPGFGFKQMSRPDRQLFMFYCTAWCVGRTILPTTNCWLTTIPSMAKEFPGVEHAMLALAGTYVLDYLPDDRVRRRSNNHYNSAVRMLTEALCILGDTTRRTADSEALVASIALLNMMDVISPERRRPKDFTPRWLEGGEVACRILSMTDGGFRYYGPKGPQPSTNRIANTIISSRVVILALPMTPIRYIDTSDERFSFLSAQATERATRQIHGACGCSPRLLQRFAQITDIASMQEEDKYQSVYLSSMIKRMRIELRNLRQWSPVPDEARSLDPSGQKEHEGYPSTEALLEACKEKIEPGQHLVTDKISMTFLTAEAWRLAAIIYFELRVLRLPRSHKQVIANFEMLAACIRLMPTSGALFTAQAPFFPVFLLGLMAPIQPPGLRRCAYDWFESVTSTSCRSSVPPAFDALKRIQKWIDGQHIEGGDDDLPEIIGHRRPWWEDVVHYIKSEEGVLCLV
;
A
#
# COMPACT_ATOMS: atom_id res chain seq x y z
N MET A 1 8.03 -45.97 21.38
CA MET A 1 7.18 -44.89 21.90
C MET A 1 7.58 -43.59 21.21
N ILE A 2 7.23 -43.44 19.94
CA ILE A 2 7.36 -42.19 19.20
C ILE A 2 5.94 -41.65 19.09
N HIS A 3 5.59 -40.72 19.97
CA HIS A 3 4.34 -39.98 19.85
C HIS A 3 4.47 -39.02 18.67
N ALA A 4 3.76 -39.33 17.59
CA ALA A 4 3.43 -38.36 16.57
C ALA A 4 2.52 -37.31 17.21
N ALA A 5 3.07 -36.12 17.46
CA ALA A 5 2.25 -34.95 17.70
C ALA A 5 1.59 -34.57 16.37
N SER A 6 0.30 -34.88 16.22
CA SER A 6 -0.52 -34.15 15.26
C SER A 6 -0.58 -32.71 15.75
N GLN A 7 0.14 -31.82 15.06
CA GLN A 7 -0.12 -30.40 15.21
C GLN A 7 -1.44 -30.12 14.51
N ASP A 8 -2.46 -29.83 15.32
CA ASP A 8 -3.72 -29.26 14.86
C ASP A 8 -3.40 -28.01 14.03
N ALA A 9 -3.75 -28.04 12.74
CA ALA A 9 -3.73 -26.82 11.94
C ALA A 9 -4.79 -25.89 12.55
N PRO A 10 -4.45 -24.67 13.00
CA PRO A 10 -5.43 -23.76 13.58
C PRO A 10 -6.49 -23.42 12.52
N ASP A 11 -7.76 -23.47 12.92
CA ASP A 11 -8.90 -23.05 12.10
C ASP A 11 -8.59 -21.69 11.44
N LEU A 12 -8.75 -21.62 10.12
CA LEU A 12 -8.54 -20.38 9.36
C LEU A 12 -9.71 -19.43 9.61
N GLU A 13 -9.65 -18.69 10.72
CA GLU A 13 -10.66 -17.69 11.07
C GLU A 13 -10.74 -16.59 9.99
N ASN A 14 -11.96 -16.26 9.56
CA ASN A 14 -12.18 -15.19 8.58
C ASN A 14 -12.16 -13.82 9.29
N PRO A 15 -11.24 -12.90 8.96
CA PRO A 15 -11.16 -11.58 9.60
C PRO A 15 -12.26 -10.60 9.19
N PHE A 16 -13.05 -10.92 8.16
CA PHE A 16 -13.99 -10.01 7.49
C PHE A 16 -15.47 -10.38 7.64
N VAL A 17 -15.89 -11.16 8.64
CA VAL A 17 -17.27 -11.70 8.84
C VAL A 17 -18.39 -10.63 9.03
N ASP A 18 -18.12 -9.37 8.71
CA ASP A 18 -18.89 -8.18 9.12
C ASP A 18 -20.18 -7.89 8.32
N ASN A 19 -21.07 -7.09 8.92
CA ASN A 19 -22.38 -6.70 8.37
C ASN A 19 -22.32 -5.35 7.61
N ALA A 20 -22.58 -5.37 6.29
CA ALA A 20 -22.58 -4.19 5.42
C ALA A 20 -23.60 -3.08 5.77
N PHE A 21 -24.52 -3.29 6.72
CA PHE A 21 -25.43 -2.22 7.18
C PHE A 21 -24.69 -1.12 7.96
N GLU A 22 -23.63 -1.43 8.71
CA GLU A 22 -22.82 -0.43 9.42
C GLU A 22 -22.01 0.46 8.45
N TRP A 23 -21.63 -0.10 7.29
CA TRP A 23 -20.92 0.60 6.21
C TRP A 23 -21.72 1.77 5.64
N ILE A 24 -23.05 1.72 5.71
CA ILE A 24 -23.96 2.74 5.17
C ILE A 24 -23.85 4.03 5.98
N SER A 25 -23.74 3.94 7.31
CA SER A 25 -23.73 5.11 8.20
C SER A 25 -22.46 5.97 8.06
N THR A 26 -21.30 5.33 7.92
CA THR A 26 -19.99 5.98 7.80
C THR A 26 -19.73 6.56 6.41
N LEU A 27 -20.32 5.98 5.36
CA LEU A 27 -20.29 6.51 3.99
C LEU A 27 -21.25 7.69 3.76
N ASN A 28 -22.11 8.05 4.73
CA ASN A 28 -23.07 9.15 4.59
C ASN A 28 -22.43 10.56 4.66
N GLN A 29 -21.16 10.68 5.05
CA GLN A 29 -20.45 11.95 5.04
C GLN A 29 -19.86 12.19 3.65
N ALA A 30 -20.66 12.75 2.74
CA ALA A 30 -20.15 13.28 1.49
C ALA A 30 -19.10 14.36 1.79
N ARG A 31 -17.81 14.04 1.60
CA ARG A 31 -16.74 15.04 1.68
C ARG A 31 -16.82 15.89 0.42
N ARG A 32 -17.16 17.17 0.58
CA ARG A 32 -17.06 18.13 -0.52
C ARG A 32 -15.59 18.47 -0.69
N TYR A 33 -15.06 18.21 -1.87
CA TYR A 33 -13.72 18.57 -2.28
C TYR A 33 -13.80 19.76 -3.23
N ASP A 34 -13.33 20.92 -2.81
CA ASP A 34 -12.94 21.97 -3.73
C ASP A 34 -11.50 21.68 -4.20
N HIS A 35 -11.23 21.98 -5.47
CA HIS A 35 -9.93 21.94 -6.17
C HIS A 35 -9.66 20.79 -7.15
N ALA A 36 -8.93 21.15 -8.22
CA ALA A 36 -8.52 20.33 -9.34
C ALA A 36 -7.27 19.49 -9.01
N VAL A 37 -7.28 18.18 -9.29
CA VAL A 37 -6.16 17.29 -8.93
C VAL A 37 -5.94 16.13 -9.90
N GLU A 38 -4.67 15.76 -10.10
CA GLU A 38 -4.12 14.65 -10.91
C GLU A 38 -4.13 13.29 -10.19
N ILE A 39 -4.23 12.19 -10.96
CA ILE A 39 -4.19 10.80 -10.45
C ILE A 39 -2.81 10.46 -9.87
N ASN A 40 -2.71 10.42 -8.54
CA ASN A 40 -1.49 10.11 -7.79
C ASN A 40 -1.68 8.92 -6.83
N GLY A 41 -0.63 8.58 -6.08
CA GLY A 41 -0.44 7.37 -5.27
C GLY A 41 -1.44 7.04 -4.18
N TYR A 42 -2.28 8.00 -3.87
CA TYR A 42 -3.44 7.87 -3.03
C TYR A 42 -4.57 8.47 -3.85
N ILE A 43 -5.04 7.69 -4.82
CA ILE A 43 -5.93 8.04 -5.94
C ILE A 43 -6.59 9.39 -5.71
N LYS A 44 -6.12 10.42 -6.42
CA LYS A 44 -6.71 11.77 -6.45
C LYS A 44 -7.33 11.92 -7.84
N CYS A 45 -8.63 11.73 -8.00
CA CYS A 45 -9.31 11.77 -9.30
C CYS A 45 -10.04 13.10 -9.52
N ARG A 46 -9.99 13.59 -10.75
CA ARG A 46 -10.86 14.67 -11.21
C ARG A 46 -12.11 14.05 -11.83
N PHE A 47 -13.28 14.33 -11.25
CA PHE A 47 -14.54 14.19 -11.96
C PHE A 47 -15.02 15.61 -12.27
N PRO A 48 -15.26 16.00 -13.53
CA PRO A 48 -15.95 17.26 -13.79
C PRO A 48 -17.27 17.23 -13.01
N GLN A 49 -17.56 18.32 -12.31
CA GLN A 49 -18.83 18.49 -11.60
C GLN A 49 -19.97 18.10 -12.54
N LEU A 50 -20.62 16.97 -12.30
CA LEU A 50 -21.98 16.76 -12.77
C LEU A 50 -22.78 17.82 -12.03
N ALA A 51 -22.96 18.97 -12.67
CA ALA A 51 -23.74 20.07 -12.15
C ALA A 51 -25.05 19.48 -11.63
N ALA A 52 -25.24 19.54 -10.31
CA ALA A 52 -26.53 19.27 -9.72
C ALA A 52 -27.57 20.11 -10.49
N PRO A 53 -28.69 19.53 -10.95
CA PRO A 53 -29.72 20.34 -11.57
C PRO A 53 -30.12 21.40 -10.56
N ARG A 54 -29.88 22.68 -10.89
CA ARG A 54 -30.28 23.83 -10.09
C ARG A 54 -31.80 23.79 -9.92
N GLN A 55 -32.31 23.11 -8.91
CA GLN A 55 -33.61 23.43 -8.35
C GLN A 55 -33.43 24.72 -7.56
N LYS A 56 -33.75 25.85 -8.20
CA LYS A 56 -33.93 27.11 -7.48
C LYS A 56 -35.14 26.96 -6.54
N PRO A 57 -35.02 27.25 -5.24
CA PRO A 57 -36.18 27.41 -4.39
C PRO A 57 -36.90 28.69 -4.79
N ARG A 58 -38.18 28.60 -5.18
CA ARG A 58 -39.02 29.76 -5.48
C ARG A 58 -39.83 30.10 -4.23
N VAL A 59 -39.55 31.25 -3.62
CA VAL A 59 -40.49 31.93 -2.71
C VAL A 59 -40.52 33.43 -3.08
N VAL A 60 -41.53 33.78 -3.92
CA VAL A 60 -42.51 34.92 -3.95
C VAL A 60 -42.13 36.23 -3.21
N PRO A 61 -42.32 37.47 -3.77
CA PRO A 61 -43.66 38.12 -3.85
C PRO A 61 -44.00 39.11 -5.01
N ILE A 62 -45.29 39.03 -5.42
CA ILE A 62 -46.38 40.03 -5.65
C ILE A 62 -46.10 41.44 -6.28
N PHE A 63 -47.00 41.83 -7.22
CA PHE A 63 -47.32 43.15 -7.88
C PHE A 63 -46.28 43.67 -8.91
N ASP A 64 -46.57 44.25 -10.10
CA ASP A 64 -47.76 44.83 -10.71
C ASP A 64 -47.67 44.85 -12.26
N SER A 65 -48.81 44.55 -12.91
CA SER A 65 -49.42 45.20 -14.11
C SER A 65 -48.78 45.31 -15.54
N ILE A 66 -49.72 45.21 -16.51
CA ILE A 66 -49.86 45.91 -17.82
C ILE A 66 -49.41 45.22 -19.13
N HIS A 67 -50.44 44.87 -19.93
CA HIS A 67 -50.64 44.95 -21.41
C HIS A 67 -49.51 44.53 -22.39
N SER A 68 -49.71 43.99 -23.61
CA SER A 68 -50.85 43.78 -24.52
C SER A 68 -50.31 43.07 -25.78
N THR A 69 -51.20 42.42 -26.54
CA THR A 69 -51.17 42.16 -28.01
C THR A 69 -50.03 41.30 -28.59
N ALA A 70 -50.25 40.09 -29.13
CA ALA A 70 -51.10 39.63 -30.26
C ALA A 70 -50.34 39.50 -31.60
N VAL A 71 -50.79 38.51 -32.37
CA VAL A 71 -50.72 38.33 -33.84
C VAL A 71 -49.65 37.36 -34.40
N ASN A 72 -50.05 36.09 -34.50
CA ASN A 72 -50.30 35.32 -35.74
C ASN A 72 -49.34 35.48 -36.95
N LEU A 73 -48.86 34.36 -37.53
CA LEU A 73 -49.31 33.84 -38.86
C LEU A 73 -48.47 32.63 -39.38
N LYS A 74 -49.21 31.54 -39.68
CA LYS A 74 -49.15 30.65 -40.87
C LYS A 74 -48.01 29.63 -41.12
N ARG A 75 -48.41 28.36 -40.93
CA ARG A 75 -48.22 27.12 -41.75
C ARG A 75 -48.48 27.31 -43.28
N PRO A 76 -48.36 26.31 -44.22
CA PRO A 76 -48.26 24.83 -44.06
C PRO A 76 -47.42 23.99 -45.10
N LEU A 77 -47.41 22.66 -44.88
CA LEU A 77 -47.25 21.49 -45.81
C LEU A 77 -45.83 21.16 -46.34
N GLY A 78 -45.37 19.90 -46.38
CA GLY A 78 -46.10 18.65 -46.60
C GLY A 78 -45.57 17.39 -45.88
N LEU A 79 -46.44 16.38 -45.88
CA LEU A 79 -46.34 15.04 -45.28
C LEU A 79 -45.42 14.08 -46.06
N VAL A 80 -44.79 13.12 -45.37
CA VAL A 80 -45.01 11.66 -45.55
C VAL A 80 -44.74 10.93 -44.19
N SER A 81 -45.60 9.96 -43.86
CA SER A 81 -45.66 9.13 -42.65
C SER A 81 -44.45 8.18 -42.49
N SER A 82 -44.15 7.53 -41.35
CA SER A 82 -45.03 6.73 -40.48
C SER A 82 -44.28 6.15 -39.26
N HIS A 83 -45.02 6.05 -38.14
CA HIS A 83 -44.90 5.09 -37.02
C HIS A 83 -43.95 5.43 -35.87
N GLY A 84 -44.57 5.69 -34.71
CA GLY A 84 -43.91 6.02 -33.46
C GLY A 84 -43.59 4.80 -32.62
N HIS A 85 -42.58 4.99 -31.77
CA HIS A 85 -42.51 4.41 -30.45
C HIS A 85 -41.88 5.44 -29.52
N PHE A 86 -42.62 5.77 -28.45
CA PHE A 86 -42.06 6.42 -27.27
C PHE A 86 -40.95 5.53 -26.70
N SER A 87 -39.73 6.07 -26.62
CA SER A 87 -38.66 5.54 -25.77
C SER A 87 -38.38 6.56 -24.66
N PRO A 88 -38.42 6.18 -23.37
CA PRO A 88 -37.99 7.07 -22.30
C PRO A 88 -36.46 7.21 -22.37
N SER A 89 -35.99 8.45 -22.50
CA SER A 89 -34.58 8.80 -22.51
C SER A 89 -33.93 8.48 -21.16
N SER A 90 -33.26 7.33 -21.06
CA SER A 90 -32.38 6.99 -19.93
C SER A 90 -30.92 7.32 -20.28
N ASN A 91 -30.52 8.58 -20.11
CA ASN A 91 -29.11 8.96 -20.10
C ASN A 91 -28.46 8.51 -18.77
N ASN A 92 -28.06 7.23 -18.70
CA ASN A 92 -27.31 6.62 -17.59
C ASN A 92 -25.80 6.57 -17.94
N ASN A 93 -25.21 7.70 -18.31
CA ASN A 93 -23.76 7.84 -18.53
C ASN A 93 -23.15 8.57 -17.34
N TRP A 94 -22.58 7.84 -16.38
CA TRP A 94 -21.90 8.43 -15.21
C TRP A 94 -20.42 8.78 -15.46
N LEU A 95 -19.89 8.36 -16.61
CA LEU A 95 -18.50 8.50 -17.02
C LEU A 95 -18.49 8.63 -18.54
N GLU A 96 -18.49 9.85 -19.06
CA GLU A 96 -17.93 10.08 -20.39
C GLU A 96 -16.39 10.11 -20.25
N PRO A 97 -15.64 9.41 -21.11
CA PRO A 97 -14.19 9.57 -21.13
C PRO A 97 -13.89 11.04 -21.41
N PRO A 98 -12.89 11.65 -20.75
CA PRO A 98 -12.54 13.02 -21.07
C PRO A 98 -12.04 13.07 -22.52
N ASP A 99 -12.70 13.87 -23.35
CA ASP A 99 -12.17 14.27 -24.66
C ASP A 99 -10.93 15.14 -24.43
N HIS A 100 -9.79 14.49 -24.25
CA HIS A 100 -8.49 15.12 -24.38
C HIS A 100 -8.04 14.96 -25.83
N ALA A 101 -8.27 16.01 -26.62
CA ALA A 101 -7.47 16.26 -27.82
C ALA A 101 -6.05 16.62 -27.38
N GLY A 102 -5.22 15.61 -27.12
CA GLY A 102 -3.83 15.74 -26.72
C GLY A 102 -3.23 14.36 -26.44
N GLU A 103 -2.35 13.93 -27.34
CA GLU A 103 -1.56 12.68 -27.34
C GLU A 103 -2.22 11.43 -26.75
N GLN A 104 -2.60 10.50 -27.64
CA GLN A 104 -3.02 9.15 -27.29
C GLN A 104 -1.93 8.44 -26.47
N ARG A 105 -2.00 8.55 -25.14
CA ARG A 105 -1.25 7.67 -24.24
C ARG A 105 -1.68 6.24 -24.52
N GLU A 106 -0.77 5.40 -25.01
CA GLU A 106 -1.02 3.97 -25.13
C GLU A 106 -1.33 3.39 -23.75
N VAL A 107 -2.61 3.14 -23.50
CA VAL A 107 -3.08 2.43 -22.31
C VAL A 107 -2.51 1.01 -22.38
N PRO A 108 -1.80 0.52 -21.34
CA PRO A 108 -1.41 -0.88 -21.27
C PRO A 108 -2.66 -1.75 -21.33
N ARG A 109 -2.88 -2.44 -22.46
CA ARG A 109 -4.07 -3.26 -22.66
C ARG A 109 -3.91 -4.57 -21.90
N LEU A 110 -4.93 -4.95 -21.14
CA LEU A 110 -5.05 -6.31 -20.63
C LEU A 110 -4.96 -7.31 -21.81
N PRO A 111 -4.37 -8.51 -21.62
CA PRO A 111 -4.26 -9.49 -22.69
C PRO A 111 -5.61 -9.79 -23.36
N PRO A 112 -5.66 -10.00 -24.69
CA PRO A 112 -6.88 -10.40 -25.38
C PRO A 112 -7.46 -11.70 -24.78
N GLY A 113 -8.74 -11.72 -24.40
CA GLY A 113 -9.40 -12.90 -23.81
C GLY A 113 -9.45 -12.93 -22.28
N PHE A 114 -9.20 -11.80 -21.62
CA PHE A 114 -9.37 -11.69 -20.18
C PHE A 114 -10.84 -11.64 -19.75
N GLY A 115 -11.41 -12.78 -19.34
CA GLY A 115 -12.47 -12.87 -18.33
C GLY A 115 -13.81 -12.15 -18.58
N PHE A 116 -14.07 -11.55 -19.74
CA PHE A 116 -15.28 -10.76 -20.00
C PHE A 116 -16.58 -11.58 -20.19
N LYS A 117 -16.81 -12.64 -19.42
CA LYS A 117 -18.13 -13.28 -19.38
C LYS A 117 -19.07 -12.41 -18.52
N GLN A 118 -19.69 -11.43 -19.18
CA GLN A 118 -20.89 -10.69 -18.76
C GLN A 118 -20.79 -9.80 -17.51
N MET A 119 -19.80 -8.89 -17.44
CA MET A 119 -19.91 -7.75 -16.51
C MET A 119 -21.04 -6.82 -16.94
N SER A 120 -21.85 -6.37 -15.99
CA SER A 120 -22.84 -5.32 -16.25
C SER A 120 -22.15 -4.00 -16.61
N ARG A 121 -22.84 -3.08 -17.29
CA ARG A 121 -22.28 -1.76 -17.62
C ARG A 121 -21.72 -1.01 -16.40
N PRO A 122 -22.42 -0.97 -15.24
CA PRO A 122 -21.85 -0.38 -14.03
C PRO A 122 -20.60 -1.09 -13.49
N ASP A 123 -20.53 -2.43 -13.54
CA ASP A 123 -19.32 -3.17 -13.10
C ASP A 123 -18.14 -2.88 -14.00
N ARG A 124 -18.39 -2.80 -15.31
CA ARG A 124 -17.36 -2.45 -16.28
C ARG A 124 -16.78 -1.07 -15.99
N GLN A 125 -17.58 -0.11 -15.54
CA GLN A 125 -17.10 1.23 -15.16
C GLN A 125 -16.22 1.16 -13.91
N LEU A 126 -16.63 0.41 -12.88
CA LEU A 126 -15.82 0.19 -11.67
C LEU A 126 -14.51 -0.53 -12.00
N PHE A 127 -14.55 -1.54 -12.86
CA PHE A 127 -13.36 -2.25 -13.32
C PHE A 127 -12.41 -1.35 -14.12
N MET A 128 -12.95 -0.51 -15.01
CA MET A 128 -12.14 0.48 -15.72
C MET A 128 -11.46 1.43 -14.75
N PHE A 129 -12.18 1.94 -13.74
CA PHE A 129 -11.60 2.77 -12.69
C PHE A 129 -10.50 2.02 -11.91
N TYR A 130 -10.72 0.75 -11.57
CA TYR A 130 -9.71 -0.10 -10.94
C TYR A 130 -8.42 -0.13 -11.78
N CYS A 131 -8.51 -0.44 -13.07
CA CYS A 131 -7.33 -0.55 -13.93
C CYS A 131 -6.64 0.80 -14.17
N THR A 132 -7.39 1.86 -14.49
CA THR A 132 -6.82 3.12 -14.99
C THR A 132 -6.47 4.12 -13.90
N ALA A 133 -7.19 4.12 -12.78
CA ALA A 133 -6.94 5.03 -11.67
C ALA A 133 -6.27 4.30 -10.50
N TRP A 134 -6.83 3.18 -10.06
CA TRP A 134 -6.36 2.50 -8.85
C TRP A 134 -4.99 1.84 -9.04
N CYS A 135 -4.86 0.97 -10.05
CA CYS A 135 -3.62 0.22 -10.29
C CYS A 135 -2.45 1.12 -10.71
N VAL A 136 -2.70 2.15 -11.53
CA VAL A 136 -1.67 3.10 -11.96
C VAL A 136 -1.10 3.86 -10.77
N GLY A 137 -1.94 4.21 -9.79
CA GLY A 137 -1.50 4.84 -8.54
C GLY A 137 -0.74 3.92 -7.59
N ARG A 138 -0.55 2.61 -7.87
CA ARG A 138 0.14 1.71 -6.93
C ARG A 138 1.67 1.75 -7.06
N THR A 139 2.19 1.96 -8.26
CA THR A 139 3.64 1.83 -8.53
C THR A 139 4.05 2.56 -9.80
N ILE A 140 5.29 3.05 -9.85
CA ILE A 140 5.91 3.56 -11.09
C ILE A 140 6.60 2.46 -11.90
N LEU A 141 6.63 1.22 -11.39
CA LEU A 141 7.24 0.05 -12.01
C LEU A 141 6.15 -0.79 -12.71
N PRO A 142 5.86 -0.56 -14.01
CA PRO A 142 4.74 -1.22 -14.68
C PRO A 142 4.93 -2.74 -14.79
N THR A 143 6.17 -3.20 -14.94
CA THR A 143 6.50 -4.63 -15.10
C THR A 143 6.17 -5.46 -13.86
N THR A 144 6.23 -4.86 -12.68
CA THR A 144 5.93 -5.51 -11.40
C THR A 144 4.63 -4.97 -10.77
N ASN A 145 3.78 -4.31 -11.57
CA ASN A 145 2.46 -3.85 -11.13
C ASN A 145 1.45 -5.01 -11.09
N CYS A 146 1.62 -5.85 -10.06
CA CYS A 146 0.78 -7.02 -9.81
C CYS A 146 -0.72 -6.70 -9.67
N TRP A 147 -1.07 -5.50 -9.23
CA TRP A 147 -2.46 -5.05 -9.14
C TRP A 147 -3.15 -4.97 -10.49
N LEU A 148 -2.40 -4.68 -11.57
CA LEU A 148 -2.92 -4.59 -12.93
C LEU A 148 -2.81 -5.92 -13.69
N THR A 149 -1.66 -6.60 -13.58
CA THR A 149 -1.34 -7.74 -14.46
C THR A 149 -1.66 -9.09 -13.81
N THR A 150 -1.36 -9.22 -12.52
CA THR A 150 -1.35 -10.49 -11.79
C THR A 150 -2.70 -10.77 -11.14
N ILE A 151 -3.15 -9.90 -10.24
CA ILE A 151 -4.36 -10.10 -9.44
C ILE A 151 -5.61 -10.27 -10.30
N PRO A 152 -5.84 -9.47 -11.35
CA PRO A 152 -7.02 -9.66 -12.17
C PRO A 152 -7.04 -11.04 -12.85
N SER A 153 -5.88 -11.69 -13.05
CA SER A 153 -5.79 -12.95 -13.80
C SER A 153 -6.37 -14.12 -13.00
N MET A 154 -6.27 -14.00 -11.68
CA MET A 154 -6.80 -14.93 -10.69
C MET A 154 -8.33 -14.84 -10.55
N ALA A 155 -8.98 -13.81 -11.11
CA ALA A 155 -10.44 -13.71 -11.11
C ALA A 155 -11.11 -14.84 -11.92
N LYS A 156 -10.38 -15.46 -12.85
CA LYS A 156 -10.86 -16.64 -13.59
C LYS A 156 -10.90 -17.90 -12.73
N GLU A 157 -10.01 -17.98 -11.74
CA GLU A 157 -9.86 -19.12 -10.82
C GLU A 157 -10.84 -18.96 -9.66
N PHE A 158 -10.94 -17.75 -9.09
CA PHE A 158 -11.83 -17.44 -7.98
C PHE A 158 -12.64 -16.15 -8.23
N PRO A 159 -13.98 -16.23 -8.43
CA PRO A 159 -14.79 -15.04 -8.67
C PRO A 159 -14.82 -14.05 -7.49
N GLY A 160 -14.45 -14.48 -6.29
CA GLY A 160 -14.31 -13.58 -5.13
C GLY A 160 -13.23 -12.50 -5.34
N VAL A 161 -12.23 -12.73 -6.20
CA VAL A 161 -11.26 -11.70 -6.61
C VAL A 161 -11.95 -10.60 -7.40
N GLU A 162 -12.83 -10.94 -8.36
CA GLU A 162 -13.59 -9.95 -9.14
C GLU A 162 -14.45 -9.09 -8.22
N HIS A 163 -15.21 -9.71 -7.34
CA HIS A 163 -16.05 -9.01 -6.38
C HIS A 163 -15.23 -8.10 -5.45
N ALA A 164 -14.08 -8.56 -4.95
CA ALA A 164 -13.21 -7.73 -4.11
C ALA A 164 -12.64 -6.53 -4.88
N MET A 165 -12.22 -6.70 -6.15
CA MET A 165 -11.76 -5.60 -7.00
C MET A 165 -12.84 -4.54 -7.21
N LEU A 166 -14.07 -4.96 -7.55
CA LEU A 166 -15.19 -4.05 -7.80
C LEU A 166 -15.63 -3.33 -6.52
N ALA A 167 -15.61 -4.02 -5.37
CA ALA A 167 -15.90 -3.42 -4.06
C ALA A 167 -14.87 -2.34 -3.68
N LEU A 168 -13.58 -2.63 -3.88
CA LEU A 168 -12.49 -1.69 -3.65
C LEU A 168 -12.58 -0.47 -4.56
N ALA A 169 -12.78 -0.68 -5.86
CA ALA A 169 -12.94 0.40 -6.82
C ALA A 169 -14.12 1.31 -6.46
N GLY A 170 -15.27 0.69 -6.15
CA GLY A 170 -16.47 1.42 -5.76
C GLY A 170 -16.31 2.23 -4.48
N THR A 171 -15.53 1.75 -3.52
CA THR A 171 -15.19 2.50 -2.29
C THR A 171 -14.49 3.81 -2.62
N TYR A 172 -13.52 3.80 -3.55
CA TYR A 172 -12.87 5.02 -4.00
C TYR A 172 -13.80 5.90 -4.84
N VAL A 173 -14.60 5.32 -5.74
CA VAL A 173 -15.55 6.10 -6.56
C VAL A 173 -16.52 6.90 -5.70
N LEU A 174 -16.97 6.34 -4.56
CA LEU A 174 -17.89 7.03 -3.64
C LEU A 174 -17.32 8.31 -3.03
N ASP A 175 -16.00 8.42 -2.88
CA ASP A 175 -15.38 9.65 -2.38
C ASP A 175 -15.49 10.80 -3.39
N TYR A 176 -15.70 10.49 -4.68
CA TYR A 176 -15.85 11.46 -5.76
C TYR A 176 -17.30 11.65 -6.20
N LEU A 177 -18.04 10.55 -6.25
CA LEU A 177 -19.42 10.49 -6.68
C LEU A 177 -20.24 9.76 -5.60
N PRO A 178 -20.75 10.50 -4.60
CA PRO A 178 -21.57 9.93 -3.54
C PRO A 178 -22.97 9.54 -4.08
N ASP A 179 -23.04 8.42 -4.79
CA ASP A 179 -24.26 7.84 -5.36
C ASP A 179 -24.65 6.55 -4.63
N ASP A 180 -25.87 6.53 -4.11
CA ASP A 180 -26.50 5.40 -3.43
C ASP A 180 -26.56 4.10 -4.27
N ARG A 181 -26.59 4.22 -5.60
CA ARG A 181 -26.54 3.08 -6.52
C ARG A 181 -25.16 2.45 -6.51
N VAL A 182 -24.11 3.28 -6.59
CA VAL A 182 -22.71 2.83 -6.48
C VAL A 182 -22.51 2.20 -5.10
N ARG A 183 -22.98 2.85 -4.03
CA ARG A 183 -22.90 2.34 -2.65
C ARG A 183 -23.48 0.95 -2.50
N ARG A 184 -24.76 0.77 -2.86
CA ARG A 184 -25.44 -0.53 -2.76
C ARG A 184 -24.72 -1.59 -3.58
N ARG A 185 -24.25 -1.23 -4.77
CA ARG A 185 -23.53 -2.14 -5.65
C ARG A 185 -22.17 -2.57 -5.08
N SER A 186 -21.38 -1.63 -4.57
CA SER A 186 -20.09 -1.90 -3.92
C SER A 186 -20.25 -2.76 -2.68
N ASN A 187 -21.27 -2.50 -1.86
CA ASN A 187 -21.59 -3.32 -0.70
C ASN A 187 -22.01 -4.74 -1.09
N ASN A 188 -22.81 -4.90 -2.15
CA ASN A 188 -23.17 -6.22 -2.66
C ASN A 188 -21.93 -7.01 -3.11
N HIS A 189 -21.01 -6.36 -3.82
CA HIS A 189 -19.74 -7.00 -4.19
C HIS A 189 -18.88 -7.34 -2.98
N TYR A 190 -18.78 -6.45 -1.98
CA TYR A 190 -18.06 -6.73 -0.75
C TYR A 190 -18.63 -7.98 -0.04
N ASN A 191 -19.95 -8.02 0.15
CA ASN A 191 -20.64 -9.14 0.78
C ASN A 191 -20.41 -10.44 0.01
N SER A 192 -20.50 -10.40 -1.32
CA SER A 192 -20.23 -11.57 -2.14
C SER A 192 -18.77 -12.03 -2.02
N ALA A 193 -17.80 -11.12 -2.02
CA ALA A 193 -16.39 -11.44 -1.85
C ALA A 193 -16.12 -12.10 -0.49
N VAL A 194 -16.61 -11.49 0.59
CA VAL A 194 -16.48 -12.03 1.95
C VAL A 194 -17.14 -13.39 2.07
N ARG A 195 -18.38 -13.55 1.59
CA ARG A 195 -19.10 -14.83 1.66
C ARG A 195 -18.34 -15.93 0.93
N MET A 196 -17.93 -15.68 -0.32
CA MET A 196 -17.19 -16.67 -1.11
C MET A 196 -15.83 -17.00 -0.50
N LEU A 197 -15.13 -16.01 0.05
CA LEU A 197 -13.86 -16.23 0.72
C LEU A 197 -14.05 -17.06 2.00
N THR A 198 -15.11 -16.78 2.77
CA THR A 198 -15.45 -17.56 3.98
C THR A 198 -15.67 -19.03 3.61
N GLU A 199 -16.53 -19.29 2.63
CA GLU A 199 -16.82 -20.65 2.15
C GLU A 199 -15.54 -21.35 1.68
N ALA A 200 -14.67 -20.66 0.95
CA ALA A 200 -13.42 -21.22 0.47
C ALA A 200 -12.40 -21.51 1.58
N LEU A 201 -12.31 -20.65 2.60
CA LEU A 201 -11.43 -20.84 3.75
C LEU A 201 -11.88 -22.03 4.61
N CYS A 202 -13.19 -22.22 4.82
CA CYS A 202 -13.72 -23.40 5.50
C CYS A 202 -13.33 -24.70 4.76
N ILE A 203 -13.50 -24.73 3.44
CA ILE A 203 -13.13 -25.91 2.62
C ILE A 203 -11.62 -26.18 2.69
N LEU A 204 -10.80 -25.11 2.71
CA LEU A 204 -9.35 -25.23 2.81
C LEU A 204 -8.91 -25.80 4.16
N GLY A 205 -9.59 -25.47 5.26
CA GLY A 205 -9.36 -26.07 6.58
C GLY A 205 -9.71 -27.57 6.63
N ASP A 206 -10.75 -27.98 5.90
CA ASP A 206 -11.26 -29.36 5.93
C ASP A 206 -10.53 -30.34 5.00
N THR A 207 -9.76 -29.88 4.01
CA THR A 207 -9.20 -30.77 2.97
C THR A 207 -7.70 -30.65 2.76
N THR A 208 -7.01 -31.80 2.71
CA THR A 208 -5.63 -31.98 2.20
C THR A 208 -5.54 -31.79 0.67
N ARG A 209 -6.56 -31.21 0.02
CA ARG A 209 -6.62 -31.08 -1.44
C ARG A 209 -5.82 -29.87 -1.93
N ARG A 210 -5.05 -30.11 -2.98
CA ARG A 210 -4.14 -29.17 -3.67
C ARG A 210 -4.79 -27.83 -4.01
N THR A 211 -4.37 -26.79 -3.29
CA THR A 211 -3.53 -25.64 -3.72
C THR A 211 -3.76 -24.93 -5.06
N ALA A 212 -4.71 -25.31 -5.92
CA ALA A 212 -4.85 -24.68 -7.24
C ALA A 212 -5.38 -23.23 -7.16
N ASP A 213 -6.28 -22.95 -6.21
CA ASP A 213 -6.91 -21.63 -6.07
C ASP A 213 -6.33 -20.80 -4.91
N SER A 214 -5.32 -21.29 -4.19
CA SER A 214 -4.80 -20.64 -2.97
C SER A 214 -4.21 -19.26 -3.27
N GLU A 215 -3.59 -19.08 -4.44
CA GLU A 215 -3.10 -17.78 -4.90
C GLU A 215 -4.25 -16.80 -5.12
N ALA A 216 -5.37 -17.27 -5.66
CA ALA A 216 -6.56 -16.44 -5.87
C ALA A 216 -7.24 -16.06 -4.54
N LEU A 217 -7.23 -16.95 -3.54
CA LEU A 217 -7.68 -16.64 -2.18
C LEU A 217 -6.80 -15.56 -1.53
N VAL A 218 -5.47 -15.70 -1.62
CA VAL A 218 -4.53 -14.70 -1.10
C VAL A 218 -4.73 -13.33 -1.78
N ALA A 219 -4.96 -13.30 -3.09
CA ALA A 219 -5.24 -12.05 -3.79
C ALA A 219 -6.58 -11.42 -3.38
N SER A 220 -7.61 -12.23 -3.14
CA SER A 220 -8.89 -11.75 -2.60
C SER A 220 -8.72 -11.13 -1.21
N ILE A 221 -7.96 -11.78 -0.33
CA ILE A 221 -7.58 -11.25 1.00
C ILE A 221 -6.82 -9.93 0.86
N ALA A 222 -5.83 -9.86 -0.05
CA ALA A 222 -5.05 -8.65 -0.27
C ALA A 222 -5.92 -7.44 -0.70
N LEU A 223 -6.91 -7.66 -1.57
CA LEU A 223 -7.85 -6.62 -2.00
C LEU A 223 -8.76 -6.16 -0.84
N LEU A 224 -9.29 -7.09 -0.05
CA LEU A 224 -10.11 -6.78 1.12
C LEU A 224 -9.30 -6.06 2.22
N ASN A 225 -8.05 -6.48 2.46
CA ASN A 225 -7.10 -5.78 3.32
C ASN A 225 -6.92 -4.33 2.87
N MET A 226 -6.74 -4.08 1.57
CA MET A 226 -6.61 -2.72 1.06
C MET A 226 -7.85 -1.86 1.32
N MET A 227 -9.06 -2.43 1.33
CA MET A 227 -10.28 -1.70 1.70
C MET A 227 -10.28 -1.27 3.17
N ASP A 228 -9.77 -2.11 4.07
CA ASP A 228 -9.65 -1.82 5.50
C ASP A 228 -8.54 -0.82 5.80
N VAL A 229 -7.39 -0.93 5.11
CA VAL A 229 -6.27 0.02 5.19
C VAL A 229 -6.73 1.45 4.87
N ILE A 230 -7.50 1.60 3.80
CA ILE A 230 -7.92 2.91 3.30
C ILE A 230 -9.11 3.46 4.08
N SER A 231 -9.90 2.64 4.77
CA SER A 231 -11.13 3.08 5.46
C SER A 231 -10.92 3.13 6.98
N PRO A 232 -10.14 4.10 7.50
CA PRO A 232 -9.83 4.17 8.93
C PRO A 232 -11.06 4.28 9.83
N GLU A 233 -12.15 4.85 9.32
CA GLU A 233 -13.43 4.96 10.00
C GLU A 233 -14.12 3.61 10.27
N ARG A 234 -13.60 2.51 9.71
CA ARG A 234 -14.12 1.15 9.88
C ARG A 234 -13.20 0.24 10.67
N ARG A 235 -12.06 0.77 11.13
CA ARG A 235 -11.11 -0.03 11.91
C ARG A 235 -11.76 -0.44 13.22
N ARG A 236 -11.49 -1.67 13.64
CA ARG A 236 -11.89 -2.18 14.95
C ARG A 236 -11.32 -1.26 16.06
N PRO A 237 -11.92 -1.26 17.27
CA PRO A 237 -11.38 -0.54 18.41
C PRO A 237 -9.92 -0.93 18.68
N LYS A 238 -9.14 -0.02 19.28
CA LYS A 238 -7.68 -0.17 19.50
C LYS A 238 -7.25 -1.44 20.26
N ASP A 239 -8.15 -1.98 21.07
CA ASP A 239 -7.92 -3.19 21.87
C ASP A 239 -7.92 -4.46 21.03
N PHE A 240 -8.55 -4.44 19.85
CA PHE A 240 -8.64 -5.58 18.94
C PHE A 240 -7.53 -5.57 17.89
N THR A 241 -7.19 -6.75 17.37
CA THR A 241 -6.33 -6.87 16.19
C THR A 241 -7.07 -6.31 14.97
N PRO A 242 -6.47 -5.41 14.18
CA PRO A 242 -7.10 -4.90 12.97
C PRO A 242 -7.32 -6.00 11.92
N ARG A 243 -8.39 -5.87 11.11
CA ARG A 243 -8.74 -6.85 10.08
C ARG A 243 -7.66 -6.95 9.02
N TRP A 244 -7.08 -5.82 8.60
CA TRP A 244 -5.98 -5.81 7.64
C TRP A 244 -4.78 -6.64 8.10
N LEU A 245 -4.49 -6.66 9.41
CA LEU A 245 -3.37 -7.42 9.96
C LEU A 245 -3.72 -8.90 10.01
N GLU A 246 -4.87 -9.22 10.61
CA GLU A 246 -5.36 -10.60 10.72
C GLU A 246 -5.51 -11.26 9.34
N GLY A 247 -6.03 -10.55 8.34
CA GLY A 247 -6.06 -11.01 6.95
C GLY A 247 -4.68 -11.20 6.35
N GLY A 248 -3.74 -10.29 6.60
CA GLY A 248 -2.35 -10.48 6.22
C GLY A 248 -1.76 -11.77 6.80
N GLU A 249 -2.04 -12.07 8.06
CA GLU A 249 -1.57 -13.29 8.72
C GLU A 249 -2.20 -14.56 8.14
N VAL A 250 -3.51 -14.56 7.87
CA VAL A 250 -4.20 -15.66 7.17
C VAL A 250 -3.55 -15.88 5.80
N ALA A 251 -3.31 -14.82 5.04
CA ALA A 251 -2.66 -14.92 3.73
C ALA A 251 -1.24 -15.50 3.84
N CYS A 252 -0.44 -15.06 4.80
CA CYS A 252 0.89 -15.63 5.06
C CYS A 252 0.81 -17.11 5.46
N ARG A 253 -0.17 -17.52 6.28
CA ARG A 253 -0.39 -18.95 6.61
C ARG A 253 -0.71 -19.77 5.37
N ILE A 254 -1.62 -19.30 4.50
CA ILE A 254 -1.95 -19.97 3.23
C ILE A 254 -0.71 -20.11 2.35
N LEU A 255 0.09 -19.04 2.24
CA LEU A 255 1.35 -19.08 1.49
C LEU A 255 2.29 -20.14 2.06
N SER A 256 2.52 -20.18 3.37
CA SER A 256 3.37 -21.19 4.02
C SER A 256 2.87 -22.61 3.80
N MET A 257 1.56 -22.87 3.97
CA MET A 257 0.97 -24.20 3.77
C MET A 257 1.06 -24.70 2.32
N THR A 258 1.02 -23.78 1.36
CA THR A 258 1.05 -24.08 -0.07
C THR A 258 2.45 -23.97 -0.68
N ASP A 259 3.48 -23.79 0.15
CA ASP A 259 4.86 -23.69 -0.31
C ASP A 259 5.39 -25.07 -0.70
N GLY A 260 5.67 -25.25 -2.00
CA GLY A 260 6.01 -26.54 -2.62
C GLY A 260 7.36 -27.16 -2.21
N GLY A 261 8.05 -26.59 -1.22
CA GLY A 261 9.21 -27.21 -0.58
C GLY A 261 10.39 -26.27 -0.42
N PHE A 262 10.53 -25.71 0.79
CA PHE A 262 11.69 -24.96 1.30
C PHE A 262 13.06 -25.62 1.00
N ARG A 263 13.09 -26.95 0.82
CA ARG A 263 14.30 -27.76 0.64
C ARG A 263 14.83 -27.87 -0.80
N TYR A 264 14.11 -27.37 -1.81
CA TYR A 264 14.47 -27.58 -3.23
C TYR A 264 14.81 -26.29 -4.01
N TYR A 265 14.87 -25.14 -3.34
CA TYR A 265 15.18 -23.86 -3.97
C TYR A 265 16.69 -23.74 -4.26
N GLY A 266 17.09 -24.22 -5.44
CA GLY A 266 18.37 -23.95 -6.08
C GLY A 266 18.16 -23.53 -7.54
N PRO A 267 19.23 -23.21 -8.30
CA PRO A 267 19.12 -22.79 -9.71
C PRO A 267 18.39 -23.80 -10.62
N LYS A 268 18.26 -25.05 -10.17
CA LYS A 268 17.61 -26.16 -10.87
C LYS A 268 16.20 -26.48 -10.34
N GLY A 269 15.71 -25.76 -9.34
CA GLY A 269 14.37 -25.94 -8.75
C GLY A 269 13.26 -25.27 -9.58
N PRO A 270 11.99 -25.66 -9.38
CA PRO A 270 10.85 -25.02 -10.03
C PRO A 270 10.76 -23.55 -9.60
N GLN A 271 10.69 -22.65 -10.58
CA GLN A 271 10.57 -21.23 -10.32
C GLN A 271 9.14 -20.86 -9.88
N PRO A 272 8.97 -20.02 -8.84
CA PRO A 272 7.64 -19.55 -8.46
C PRO A 272 7.02 -18.73 -9.60
N SER A 273 5.71 -18.85 -9.78
CA SER A 273 4.96 -18.06 -10.74
C SER A 273 5.04 -16.56 -10.39
N THR A 274 4.82 -15.68 -11.37
CA THR A 274 4.70 -14.22 -11.10
C THR A 274 3.57 -13.93 -10.11
N ASN A 275 2.50 -14.73 -10.18
CA ASN A 275 1.36 -14.73 -9.27
C ASN A 275 1.77 -15.02 -7.82
N ARG A 276 2.55 -16.09 -7.61
CA ARG A 276 3.13 -16.42 -6.31
C ARG A 276 4.00 -15.30 -5.77
N ILE A 277 4.92 -14.79 -6.58
CA ILE A 277 5.86 -13.73 -6.18
C ILE A 277 5.10 -12.49 -5.68
N ALA A 278 4.12 -12.03 -6.46
CA ALA A 278 3.32 -10.86 -6.12
C ALA A 278 2.55 -11.04 -4.81
N ASN A 279 1.82 -12.14 -4.67
CA ASN A 279 1.02 -12.45 -3.48
C ASN A 279 1.88 -12.57 -2.22
N THR A 280 3.04 -13.20 -2.35
CA THR A 280 4.05 -13.29 -1.29
C THR A 280 4.50 -11.91 -0.83
N ILE A 281 4.81 -11.00 -1.75
CA ILE A 281 5.30 -9.66 -1.40
C ILE A 281 4.19 -8.81 -0.77
N ILE A 282 3.00 -8.77 -1.39
CA ILE A 282 1.88 -7.94 -0.89
C ILE A 282 1.46 -8.38 0.51
N SER A 283 1.25 -9.68 0.72
CA SER A 283 0.75 -10.21 1.98
C SER A 283 1.79 -10.07 3.10
N SER A 284 3.04 -10.44 2.81
CA SER A 284 4.11 -10.34 3.81
C SER A 284 4.42 -8.90 4.17
N ARG A 285 4.32 -7.96 3.21
CA ARG A 285 4.54 -6.54 3.48
C ARG A 285 3.63 -6.05 4.59
N VAL A 286 2.35 -6.41 4.53
CA VAL A 286 1.35 -5.97 5.52
C VAL A 286 1.72 -6.45 6.93
N VAL A 287 2.07 -7.72 7.07
CA VAL A 287 2.41 -8.33 8.38
C VAL A 287 3.76 -7.84 8.89
N ILE A 288 4.78 -7.81 8.03
CA ILE A 288 6.14 -7.43 8.39
C ILE A 288 6.22 -5.96 8.81
N LEU A 289 5.46 -5.06 8.16
CA LEU A 289 5.45 -3.64 8.54
C LEU A 289 4.67 -3.35 9.84
N ALA A 290 3.90 -4.31 10.36
CA ALA A 290 3.32 -4.22 11.70
C ALA A 290 4.33 -4.57 12.80
N LEU A 291 5.33 -5.43 12.51
CA LEU A 291 6.31 -5.91 13.49
C LEU A 291 7.07 -4.79 14.23
N PRO A 292 7.54 -3.70 13.56
CA PRO A 292 8.25 -2.62 14.25
C PRO A 292 7.45 -1.95 15.37
N MET A 293 6.12 -1.94 15.27
CA MET A 293 5.22 -1.22 16.18
C MET A 293 4.35 -2.17 17.00
N THR A 294 4.70 -3.44 17.08
CA THR A 294 3.99 -4.46 17.88
C THR A 294 4.92 -5.11 18.89
N PRO A 295 4.38 -5.54 20.05
CA PRO A 295 5.16 -6.22 21.07
C PRO A 295 5.87 -7.45 20.52
N ILE A 296 7.09 -7.71 21.01
CA ILE A 296 7.85 -8.90 20.65
C ILE A 296 7.05 -10.15 21.04
N ARG A 297 6.90 -11.07 20.08
CA ARG A 297 6.32 -12.39 20.27
C ARG A 297 7.12 -13.38 19.44
N TYR A 298 7.74 -14.38 20.09
CA TYR A 298 8.59 -15.35 19.41
C TYR A 298 7.88 -16.09 18.26
N ILE A 299 6.60 -16.45 18.45
CA ILE A 299 5.76 -17.09 17.43
C ILE A 299 5.63 -16.20 16.19
N ASP A 300 5.65 -14.88 16.37
CA ASP A 300 5.47 -13.94 15.28
C ASP A 300 6.74 -13.73 14.44
N THR A 301 7.90 -14.14 14.95
CA THR A 301 9.20 -13.84 14.34
C THR A 301 9.98 -15.05 13.86
N SER A 302 9.50 -16.27 14.09
CA SER A 302 10.24 -17.50 13.76
C SER A 302 10.84 -17.46 12.35
N ASP A 303 12.11 -17.84 12.22
CA ASP A 303 12.92 -17.77 10.98
C ASP A 303 12.22 -18.43 9.76
N GLU A 304 11.29 -19.35 10.01
CA GLU A 304 10.52 -20.06 8.99
C GLU A 304 9.28 -19.29 8.50
N ARG A 305 8.74 -18.33 9.28
CA ARG A 305 7.45 -17.67 9.01
C ARG A 305 7.38 -16.96 7.66
N PHE A 306 8.47 -16.33 7.24
CA PHE A 306 8.57 -15.59 5.97
C PHE A 306 9.63 -16.17 5.03
N SER A 307 9.99 -17.42 5.24
CA SER A 307 11.04 -18.12 4.50
C SER A 307 10.75 -18.19 2.99
N PHE A 308 9.48 -18.23 2.61
CA PHE A 308 9.01 -18.16 1.23
C PHE A 308 9.32 -16.84 0.49
N LEU A 309 9.71 -15.75 1.19
CA LEU A 309 10.26 -14.54 0.54
C LEU A 309 11.65 -14.78 -0.08
N SER A 310 12.41 -15.73 0.49
CA SER A 310 13.69 -16.18 -0.06
C SER A 310 13.56 -17.27 -1.11
N ALA A 311 12.36 -17.84 -1.29
CA ALA A 311 12.09 -18.91 -2.26
C ALA A 311 12.09 -18.44 -3.73
N GLN A 312 12.57 -17.22 -4.02
CA GLN A 312 12.74 -16.75 -5.38
C GLN A 312 14.03 -17.32 -5.97
N ALA A 313 13.94 -17.88 -7.17
CA ALA A 313 15.00 -18.36 -8.08
C ALA A 313 16.46 -18.33 -7.60
N THR A 314 16.94 -17.12 -7.38
CA THR A 314 18.34 -16.75 -7.21
C THR A 314 18.44 -15.61 -6.22
N GLU A 315 19.60 -15.48 -5.58
CA GLU A 315 19.89 -14.34 -4.69
C GLU A 315 19.67 -12.99 -5.41
N ARG A 316 20.05 -12.90 -6.69
CA ARG A 316 19.81 -11.72 -7.51
C ARG A 316 18.33 -11.39 -7.63
N ALA A 317 17.47 -12.37 -7.90
CA ALA A 317 16.02 -12.15 -8.02
C ALA A 317 15.43 -11.56 -6.73
N THR A 318 15.85 -12.05 -5.56
CA THR A 318 15.37 -11.53 -4.26
C THR A 318 15.76 -10.07 -4.00
N ARG A 319 16.74 -9.53 -4.73
CA ARG A 319 17.24 -8.14 -4.62
C ARG A 319 16.60 -7.18 -5.64
N GLN A 320 15.72 -7.67 -6.51
CA GLN A 320 14.99 -6.82 -7.45
C GLN A 320 13.98 -5.95 -6.70
N ILE A 321 13.96 -4.66 -6.99
CA ILE A 321 12.94 -3.73 -6.47
C ILE A 321 11.59 -4.12 -7.07
N HIS A 322 10.59 -4.32 -6.20
CA HIS A 322 9.26 -4.73 -6.61
C HIS A 322 8.23 -3.62 -6.41
N GLY A 323 7.37 -3.40 -7.41
CA GLY A 323 6.39 -2.31 -7.43
C GLY A 323 5.35 -2.35 -6.30
N ALA A 324 5.11 -3.53 -5.71
CA ALA A 324 4.15 -3.67 -4.61
C ALA A 324 4.59 -2.99 -3.29
N CYS A 325 5.90 -2.80 -3.08
CA CYS A 325 6.45 -2.26 -1.83
C CYS A 325 7.50 -1.15 -2.03
N GLY A 326 8.03 -0.96 -3.25
CA GLY A 326 9.09 0.01 -3.52
C GLY A 326 10.47 -0.42 -2.99
N CYS A 327 10.60 -1.67 -2.53
CA CYS A 327 11.85 -2.28 -2.12
C CYS A 327 11.95 -3.74 -2.59
N SER A 328 13.07 -4.39 -2.30
CA SER A 328 13.30 -5.79 -2.64
C SER A 328 12.69 -6.75 -1.61
N PRO A 329 12.24 -7.95 -2.02
CA PRO A 329 11.82 -9.02 -1.11
C PRO A 329 12.88 -9.36 -0.06
N ARG A 330 14.16 -9.32 -0.44
CA ARG A 330 15.28 -9.55 0.47
C ARG A 330 15.32 -8.52 1.59
N LEU A 331 15.13 -7.24 1.28
CA LEU A 331 15.08 -6.20 2.31
C LEU A 331 13.85 -6.36 3.21
N LEU A 332 12.70 -6.72 2.64
CA LEU A 332 11.48 -6.96 3.43
C LEU A 332 11.68 -8.12 4.43
N GLN A 333 12.32 -9.22 4.00
CA GLN A 333 12.68 -10.30 4.91
C GLN A 333 13.61 -9.83 6.05
N ARG A 334 14.53 -8.90 5.76
CA ARG A 334 15.44 -8.35 6.78
C ARG A 334 14.69 -7.57 7.86
N PHE A 335 13.60 -6.88 7.55
CA PHE A 335 12.73 -6.27 8.58
C PHE A 335 12.17 -7.31 9.56
N ALA A 336 11.71 -8.46 9.06
CA ALA A 336 11.22 -9.54 9.93
C ALA A 336 12.34 -10.08 10.81
N GLN A 337 13.50 -10.38 10.23
CA GLN A 337 14.66 -10.92 10.96
C GLN A 337 15.25 -9.96 11.98
N ILE A 338 15.16 -8.64 11.78
CA ILE A 338 15.54 -7.66 12.81
C ILE A 338 14.68 -7.87 14.06
N THR A 339 13.38 -8.10 13.88
CA THR A 339 12.45 -8.35 14.99
C THR A 339 12.71 -9.72 15.64
N ASP A 340 13.09 -10.72 14.84
CA ASP A 340 13.47 -12.05 15.35
C ASP A 340 14.77 -12.02 16.17
N ILE A 341 15.79 -11.31 15.71
CA ILE A 341 17.01 -11.11 16.49
C ILE A 341 16.71 -10.34 17.78
N ALA A 342 15.80 -9.37 17.74
CA ALA A 342 15.38 -8.65 18.94
C ALA A 342 14.67 -9.58 19.94
N SER A 343 13.85 -10.53 19.47
CA SER A 343 13.17 -11.51 20.33
C SER A 343 14.16 -12.46 21.00
N MET A 344 15.10 -13.01 20.24
CA MET A 344 16.19 -13.83 20.77
C MET A 344 17.03 -13.08 21.82
N GLN A 345 17.21 -11.77 21.65
CA GLN A 345 17.96 -10.94 22.58
C GLN A 345 17.21 -10.67 23.90
N GLU A 346 15.87 -10.75 23.93
CA GLU A 346 15.12 -10.70 25.18
C GLU A 346 15.30 -11.97 26.01
N GLU A 347 15.41 -13.12 25.34
CA GLU A 347 15.62 -14.42 25.97
C GLU A 347 17.09 -14.62 26.41
N ASP A 348 18.05 -14.22 25.57
CA ASP A 348 19.49 -14.38 25.78
C ASP A 348 20.13 -13.15 26.45
N LYS A 349 19.96 -13.04 27.78
CA LYS A 349 20.47 -11.93 28.60
C LYS A 349 22.00 -11.79 28.61
N TYR A 350 22.74 -12.85 28.24
CA TYR A 350 24.21 -12.87 28.27
C TYR A 350 24.86 -12.72 26.89
N GLN A 351 24.05 -12.52 25.84
CA GLN A 351 24.49 -12.29 24.47
C GLN A 351 25.47 -13.38 23.99
N SER A 352 24.95 -14.58 23.75
CA SER A 352 25.71 -15.72 23.23
C SER A 352 26.54 -15.38 21.98
N VAL A 353 27.57 -16.20 21.74
CA VAL A 353 28.43 -16.10 20.55
C VAL A 353 27.60 -16.21 19.27
N TYR A 354 26.53 -17.02 19.29
CA TYR A 354 25.59 -17.19 18.18
C TYR A 354 24.85 -15.88 17.89
N LEU A 355 24.18 -15.30 18.89
CA LEU A 355 23.45 -14.04 18.76
C LEU A 355 24.38 -12.90 18.32
N SER A 356 25.57 -12.80 18.91
CA SER A 356 26.59 -11.82 18.52
C SER A 356 27.01 -11.95 17.05
N SER A 357 27.10 -13.18 16.54
CA SER A 357 27.43 -13.45 15.14
C SER A 357 26.29 -13.07 14.19
N MET A 358 25.04 -13.33 14.57
CA MET A 358 23.85 -12.90 13.81
C MET A 358 23.76 -11.38 13.71
N ILE A 359 23.93 -10.67 14.84
CA ILE A 359 23.92 -9.20 14.89
C ILE A 359 25.00 -8.62 13.96
N LYS A 360 26.24 -9.14 14.03
CA LYS A 360 27.34 -8.70 13.16
C LYS A 360 27.03 -8.95 11.68
N ARG A 361 26.51 -10.14 11.34
CA ARG A 361 26.14 -10.48 9.96
C ARG A 361 25.04 -9.58 9.43
N MET A 362 23.96 -9.38 10.19
CA MET A 362 22.85 -8.50 9.84
C MET A 362 23.33 -7.08 9.54
N ARG A 363 24.21 -6.54 10.39
CA ARG A 363 24.80 -5.20 10.20
C ARG A 363 25.59 -5.08 8.90
N ILE A 364 26.42 -6.07 8.58
CA ILE A 364 27.22 -6.10 7.33
C ILE A 364 26.30 -6.20 6.12
N GLU A 365 25.32 -7.11 6.18
CA GLU A 365 24.39 -7.34 5.08
C GLU A 365 23.54 -6.11 4.78
N LEU A 366 22.92 -5.46 5.77
CA LEU A 366 22.09 -4.26 5.56
C LEU A 366 22.89 -3.10 4.94
N ARG A 367 24.16 -2.92 5.33
CA ARG A 367 25.04 -1.89 4.75
C ARG A 367 25.39 -2.17 3.29
N ASN A 368 25.58 -3.45 2.95
CA ASN A 368 26.01 -3.90 1.64
C ASN A 368 24.85 -4.36 0.74
N LEU A 369 23.60 -4.32 1.25
CA LEU A 369 22.42 -4.70 0.48
C LEU A 369 22.22 -3.69 -0.64
N ARG A 370 22.45 -4.16 -1.87
CA ARG A 370 22.19 -3.40 -3.10
C ARG A 370 20.98 -4.00 -3.79
N GLN A 371 20.11 -3.10 -4.24
CA GLN A 371 18.86 -3.42 -4.91
C GLN A 371 18.97 -2.96 -6.35
N TRP A 372 18.35 -3.68 -7.26
CA TRP A 372 18.40 -3.37 -8.70
C TRP A 372 16.98 -3.28 -9.28
N SER A 373 16.84 -2.59 -10.40
CA SER A 373 15.57 -2.48 -11.13
C SER A 373 15.81 -2.63 -12.63
N PRO A 374 14.88 -3.23 -13.39
CA PRO A 374 14.84 -3.07 -14.84
C PRO A 374 14.79 -1.60 -15.23
N VAL A 375 15.45 -1.24 -16.33
CA VAL A 375 15.39 0.11 -16.90
C VAL A 375 14.03 0.28 -17.59
N PRO A 376 13.28 1.36 -17.32
CA PRO A 376 12.02 1.64 -17.99
C PRO A 376 12.19 1.72 -19.52
N ASP A 377 11.21 1.24 -20.28
CA ASP A 377 11.23 1.20 -21.75
C ASP A 377 11.55 2.56 -22.38
N GLU A 378 10.97 3.62 -21.81
CA GLU A 378 11.21 5.03 -22.17
C GLU A 378 12.68 5.43 -22.07
N ALA A 379 13.39 4.91 -21.06
CA ALA A 379 14.82 5.17 -20.87
C ALA A 379 15.70 4.24 -21.73
N ARG A 380 15.21 3.02 -22.06
CA ARG A 380 15.92 2.08 -22.94
C ARG A 380 16.07 2.59 -24.36
N SER A 381 15.09 3.35 -24.88
CA SER A 381 15.18 3.96 -26.21
C SER A 381 16.21 5.08 -26.32
N LEU A 382 16.62 5.66 -25.18
CA LEU A 382 17.54 6.80 -25.12
C LEU A 382 18.97 6.39 -24.73
N ASP A 383 19.17 5.16 -24.26
CA ASP A 383 20.47 4.64 -23.82
C ASP A 383 21.24 3.96 -24.96
N PRO A 384 22.35 4.56 -25.45
CA PRO A 384 23.18 3.97 -26.49
C PRO A 384 23.91 2.70 -26.05
N SER A 385 24.02 2.45 -24.74
CA SER A 385 24.75 1.31 -24.17
C SER A 385 23.93 0.01 -24.16
N GLY A 386 22.63 0.09 -24.41
CA GLY A 386 21.73 -1.05 -24.46
C GLY A 386 21.52 -1.73 -23.09
N GLN A 387 21.78 -1.03 -21.98
CA GLN A 387 21.58 -1.60 -20.64
C GLN A 387 20.10 -1.83 -20.38
N LYS A 388 19.77 -3.06 -19.95
CA LYS A 388 18.39 -3.48 -19.64
C LYS A 388 18.04 -3.32 -18.17
N GLU A 389 19.04 -3.17 -17.31
CA GLU A 389 18.93 -3.22 -15.86
C GLU A 389 19.88 -2.18 -15.24
N HIS A 390 19.47 -1.60 -14.11
CA HIS A 390 20.26 -0.67 -13.34
C HIS A 390 20.59 -1.32 -11.98
N GLU A 391 21.87 -1.53 -11.68
CA GLU A 391 22.36 -2.22 -10.47
C GLU A 391 22.23 -1.39 -9.18
N GLY A 392 21.79 -0.14 -9.32
CA GLY A 392 21.75 0.84 -8.24
C GLY A 392 23.05 1.60 -8.11
N TYR A 393 23.28 2.18 -6.94
CA TYR A 393 24.40 3.09 -6.68
C TYR A 393 25.36 2.50 -5.65
N PRO A 394 26.66 2.83 -5.72
CA PRO A 394 27.65 2.27 -4.80
C PRO A 394 27.46 2.73 -3.34
N SER A 395 26.90 3.93 -3.13
CA SER A 395 26.54 4.45 -1.81
C SER A 395 25.30 5.35 -1.87
N THR A 396 24.78 5.72 -0.71
CA THR A 396 23.65 6.67 -0.60
C THR A 396 24.05 8.04 -1.16
N GLU A 397 25.26 8.51 -0.87
CA GLU A 397 25.78 9.78 -1.35
C GLU A 397 25.88 9.79 -2.87
N ALA A 398 26.38 8.71 -3.48
CA ALA A 398 26.45 8.59 -4.93
C ALA A 398 25.06 8.63 -5.59
N LEU A 399 24.04 8.04 -4.97
CA LEU A 399 22.65 8.17 -5.41
C LEU A 399 22.17 9.63 -5.30
N LEU A 400 22.42 10.29 -4.17
CA LEU A 400 21.98 11.67 -3.94
C LEU A 400 22.61 12.62 -4.94
N GLU A 401 23.92 12.51 -5.20
CA GLU A 401 24.62 13.34 -6.19
C GLU A 401 24.08 13.08 -7.60
N ALA A 402 23.94 11.81 -8.01
CA ALA A 402 23.38 11.47 -9.32
C ALA A 402 21.92 11.96 -9.51
N CYS A 403 21.14 12.04 -8.43
CA CYS A 403 19.81 12.64 -8.49
C CYS A 403 19.89 14.15 -8.66
N LYS A 404 20.75 14.84 -7.89
CA LYS A 404 20.91 16.30 -7.95
C LYS A 404 21.38 16.77 -9.33
N GLU A 405 22.29 16.03 -9.96
CA GLU A 405 22.78 16.35 -11.32
C GLU A 405 21.67 16.32 -12.39
N LYS A 406 20.59 15.56 -12.15
CA LYS A 406 19.45 15.45 -13.06
C LYS A 406 18.34 16.47 -12.78
N ILE A 407 18.41 17.19 -11.67
CA ILE A 407 17.39 18.19 -11.32
C ILE A 407 17.66 19.46 -12.12
N GLU A 408 16.63 19.92 -12.85
CA GLU A 408 16.74 21.13 -13.67
C GLU A 408 16.95 22.40 -12.80
N PRO A 409 17.63 23.44 -13.33
CA PRO A 409 17.76 24.71 -12.63
C PRO A 409 16.40 25.29 -12.21
N GLY A 410 16.24 25.56 -10.90
CA GLY A 410 14.99 26.07 -10.33
C GLY A 410 14.03 25.01 -9.80
N GLN A 411 14.29 23.72 -10.06
CA GLN A 411 13.59 22.60 -9.43
C GLN A 411 14.38 22.08 -8.21
N HIS A 412 13.73 21.25 -7.39
CA HIS A 412 14.33 20.69 -6.17
C HIS A 412 13.98 19.21 -5.98
N LEU A 413 13.17 18.65 -6.87
CA LEU A 413 12.61 17.31 -6.78
C LEU A 413 12.97 16.52 -8.04
N VAL A 414 13.07 15.21 -7.91
CA VAL A 414 13.31 14.34 -9.06
C VAL A 414 12.07 14.26 -9.95
N THR A 415 12.31 14.22 -11.26
CA THR A 415 11.27 14.20 -12.31
C THR A 415 11.31 12.93 -13.16
N ASP A 416 12.23 12.00 -12.87
CA ASP A 416 12.34 10.72 -13.57
C ASP A 416 12.04 9.49 -12.69
N LYS A 417 11.56 8.42 -13.34
CA LYS A 417 11.17 7.16 -12.67
C LYS A 417 12.36 6.42 -12.05
N ILE A 418 13.57 6.53 -12.63
CA ILE A 418 14.76 5.81 -12.16
C ILE A 418 15.19 6.39 -10.81
N SER A 419 15.37 7.70 -10.74
CA SER A 419 15.73 8.40 -9.51
C SER A 419 14.69 8.17 -8.42
N MET A 420 13.39 8.29 -8.74
CA MET A 420 12.32 8.00 -7.77
C MET A 420 12.35 6.56 -7.25
N THR A 421 12.62 5.57 -8.12
CA THR A 421 12.70 4.15 -7.76
C THR A 421 13.83 3.91 -6.76
N PHE A 422 15.04 4.41 -7.05
CA PHE A 422 16.20 4.17 -6.20
C PHE A 422 16.17 4.99 -4.91
N LEU A 423 15.66 6.23 -4.93
CA LEU A 423 15.42 7.00 -3.71
C LEU A 423 14.44 6.31 -2.77
N THR A 424 13.35 5.76 -3.31
CA THR A 424 12.37 4.99 -2.53
C THR A 424 13.00 3.74 -1.92
N ALA A 425 13.70 2.95 -2.73
CA ALA A 425 14.32 1.70 -2.29
C ALA A 425 15.42 1.95 -1.24
N GLU A 426 16.18 3.05 -1.38
CA GLU A 426 17.22 3.43 -0.45
C GLU A 426 16.63 3.95 0.88
N ALA A 427 15.54 4.72 0.85
CA ALA A 427 14.84 5.12 2.05
C ALA A 427 14.36 3.90 2.88
N TRP A 428 13.86 2.85 2.21
CA TRP A 428 13.54 1.59 2.87
C TRP A 428 14.77 0.91 3.50
N ARG A 429 15.92 0.91 2.82
CA ARG A 429 17.16 0.29 3.32
C ARG A 429 17.68 1.03 4.55
N LEU A 430 17.68 2.36 4.51
CA LEU A 430 18.06 3.21 5.64
C LEU A 430 17.12 3.03 6.83
N ALA A 431 15.80 2.93 6.58
CA ALA A 431 14.84 2.64 7.63
C ALA A 431 15.09 1.28 8.31
N ALA A 432 15.50 0.25 7.55
CA ALA A 432 15.88 -1.04 8.13
C ALA A 432 17.13 -0.94 9.00
N ILE A 433 18.13 -0.18 8.56
CA ILE A 433 19.36 0.08 9.35
C ILE A 433 19.02 0.80 10.65
N ILE A 434 18.23 1.87 10.57
CA ILE A 434 17.79 2.64 11.74
C ILE A 434 17.00 1.73 12.67
N TYR A 435 16.04 0.98 12.15
CA TYR A 435 15.24 0.04 12.95
C TYR A 435 16.11 -0.99 13.68
N PHE A 436 17.12 -1.56 13.00
CA PHE A 436 18.10 -2.46 13.60
C PHE A 436 18.94 -1.79 14.69
N GLU A 437 19.42 -0.57 14.45
CA GLU A 437 20.22 0.19 15.41
C GLU A 437 19.42 0.55 16.68
N LEU A 438 18.15 0.92 16.51
CA LEU A 438 17.27 1.32 17.62
C LEU A 438 16.76 0.10 18.41
N ARG A 439 16.26 -0.95 17.74
CA ARG A 439 15.62 -2.09 18.44
C ARG A 439 16.60 -3.17 18.86
N VAL A 440 17.48 -3.62 17.96
CA VAL A 440 18.44 -4.72 18.25
C VAL A 440 19.65 -4.18 18.99
N LEU A 441 20.35 -3.19 18.45
CA LEU A 441 21.54 -2.64 19.11
C LEU A 441 21.19 -1.75 20.33
N ARG A 442 19.89 -1.45 20.52
CA ARG A 442 19.38 -0.59 21.60
C ARG A 442 20.11 0.75 21.69
N LEU A 443 20.56 1.28 20.56
CA LEU A 443 21.22 2.59 20.51
C LEU A 443 20.18 3.67 20.79
N PRO A 444 20.50 4.69 21.59
CA PRO A 444 19.66 5.87 21.73
C PRO A 444 19.46 6.56 20.38
N ARG A 445 18.31 7.21 20.21
CA ARG A 445 18.00 7.97 18.99
C ARG A 445 18.98 9.13 18.71
N SER A 446 19.63 9.63 19.76
CA SER A 446 20.66 10.68 19.75
C SER A 446 22.05 10.17 19.39
N HIS A 447 22.23 8.85 19.23
CA HIS A 447 23.54 8.27 18.96
C HIS A 447 24.06 8.74 17.59
N LYS A 448 25.34 9.13 17.48
CA LYS A 448 25.90 9.76 16.25
C LYS A 448 25.63 8.97 14.97
N GLN A 449 25.80 7.65 15.03
CA GLN A 449 25.54 6.77 13.90
C GLN A 449 24.05 6.75 13.49
N VAL A 450 23.14 6.78 14.46
CA VAL A 450 21.70 6.80 14.19
C VAL A 450 21.33 8.13 13.53
N ILE A 451 21.85 9.25 14.05
CA ILE A 451 21.64 10.59 13.47
C ILE A 451 22.14 10.63 12.03
N ALA A 452 23.34 10.12 11.74
CA ALA A 452 23.88 10.10 10.37
C ALA A 452 22.96 9.32 9.41
N ASN A 453 22.39 8.19 9.84
CA ASN A 453 21.42 7.46 9.04
C ASN A 453 20.10 8.22 8.86
N PHE A 454 19.63 8.94 9.88
CA PHE A 454 18.46 9.82 9.74
C PHE A 454 18.70 10.97 8.77
N GLU A 455 19.89 11.57 8.78
CA GLU A 455 20.27 12.64 7.84
C GLU A 455 20.23 12.14 6.39
N MET A 456 20.79 10.96 6.14
CA MET A 456 20.75 10.31 4.83
C MET A 456 19.32 9.98 4.41
N LEU A 457 18.50 9.47 5.33
CA LEU A 457 17.09 9.17 5.06
C LEU A 457 16.30 10.44 4.72
N ALA A 458 16.49 11.51 5.51
CA ALA A 458 15.87 12.80 5.26
C ALA A 458 16.34 13.40 3.92
N ALA A 459 17.62 13.26 3.56
CA ALA A 459 18.14 13.71 2.28
C ALA A 459 17.45 12.99 1.11
N CYS A 460 17.25 11.66 1.21
CA CYS A 460 16.47 10.92 0.20
C CYS A 460 15.03 11.44 0.10
N ILE A 461 14.33 11.60 1.23
CA ILE A 461 12.92 12.04 1.27
C ILE A 461 12.74 13.43 0.66
N ARG A 462 13.65 14.37 0.92
CA ARG A 462 13.56 15.76 0.40
C ARG A 462 13.62 15.86 -1.11
N LEU A 463 14.23 14.89 -1.79
CA LEU A 463 14.30 14.86 -3.25
C LEU A 463 13.07 14.23 -3.90
N MET A 464 12.21 13.54 -3.12
CA MET A 464 11.05 12.82 -3.65
C MET A 464 9.81 13.72 -3.74
N PRO A 465 9.07 13.68 -4.86
CA PRO A 465 7.80 14.37 -4.96
C PRO A 465 6.72 13.74 -4.06
N THR A 466 5.83 14.58 -3.55
CA THR A 466 4.67 14.22 -2.71
C THR A 466 3.34 14.35 -3.45
N SER A 467 3.41 14.63 -4.75
CA SER A 467 2.30 14.73 -5.69
C SER A 467 2.79 14.47 -7.12
N GLY A 468 1.86 14.37 -8.08
CA GLY A 468 2.15 14.10 -9.48
C GLY A 468 2.40 12.61 -9.76
N ALA A 469 2.63 12.30 -11.04
CA ALA A 469 2.66 10.93 -11.56
C ALA A 469 3.75 10.02 -10.95
N LEU A 470 4.79 10.59 -10.36
CA LEU A 470 5.86 9.83 -9.68
C LEU A 470 5.51 9.46 -8.24
N PHE A 471 4.60 10.20 -7.62
CA PHE A 471 4.14 9.90 -6.28
C PHE A 471 3.08 8.81 -6.35
N THR A 472 3.48 7.56 -6.04
CA THR A 472 2.59 6.39 -6.03
C THR A 472 2.49 5.77 -4.63
N ALA A 473 1.64 4.76 -4.43
CA ALA A 473 1.52 4.06 -3.15
C ALA A 473 2.79 3.30 -2.72
N GLN A 474 3.77 3.16 -3.61
CA GLN A 474 5.10 2.65 -3.28
C GLN A 474 5.93 3.65 -2.45
N ALA A 475 5.47 4.91 -2.31
CA ALA A 475 6.17 5.95 -1.57
C ALA A 475 6.55 5.45 -0.17
N PRO A 476 7.69 5.88 0.37
CA PRO A 476 8.29 5.29 1.57
C PRO A 476 7.58 5.74 2.86
N PHE A 477 6.31 5.35 3.02
CA PHE A 477 5.45 5.77 4.12
C PHE A 477 6.00 5.36 5.49
N PHE A 478 6.34 4.08 5.69
CA PHE A 478 6.97 3.63 6.94
C PHE A 478 8.33 4.33 7.21
N PRO A 479 9.27 4.44 6.24
CA PRO A 479 10.49 5.23 6.44
C PRO A 479 10.24 6.68 6.87
N VAL A 480 9.27 7.38 6.26
CA VAL A 480 8.92 8.76 6.65
C VAL A 480 8.33 8.79 8.06
N PHE A 481 7.45 7.84 8.39
CA PHE A 481 6.88 7.72 9.73
C PHE A 481 7.96 7.45 10.78
N LEU A 482 8.89 6.53 10.51
CA LEU A 482 10.02 6.21 11.38
C LEU A 482 10.91 7.43 11.62
N LEU A 483 11.25 8.19 10.56
CA LEU A 483 12.00 9.43 10.67
C LEU A 483 11.28 10.44 11.58
N GLY A 484 9.99 10.67 11.34
CA GLY A 484 9.20 11.60 12.16
C GLY A 484 9.11 11.16 13.61
N LEU A 485 8.94 9.86 13.85
CA LEU A 485 8.73 9.30 15.19
C LEU A 485 10.01 9.34 16.02
N MET A 486 11.13 8.95 15.42
CA MET A 486 12.35 8.62 16.15
C MET A 486 13.45 9.66 16.03
N ALA A 487 13.38 10.60 15.08
CA ALA A 487 14.39 11.65 15.01
C ALA A 487 14.45 12.45 16.32
N PRO A 488 15.66 12.73 16.85
CA PRO A 488 15.83 13.59 18.03
C PRO A 488 15.29 15.00 17.78
N ILE A 489 15.08 15.76 18.87
CA ILE A 489 14.66 17.17 18.78
C ILE A 489 15.71 17.99 18.02
N GLN A 490 16.99 17.69 18.24
CA GLN A 490 18.12 18.29 17.56
C GLN A 490 18.82 17.23 16.69
N PRO A 491 19.09 17.50 15.40
CA PRO A 491 18.80 18.74 14.67
C PRO A 491 17.32 18.85 14.21
N PRO A 492 16.72 20.06 14.24
CA PRO A 492 15.27 20.24 14.00
C PRO A 492 14.84 19.89 12.57
N GLY A 493 15.78 19.94 11.62
CA GLY A 493 15.50 19.68 10.21
C GLY A 493 15.05 18.25 9.91
N LEU A 494 15.38 17.27 10.75
CA LEU A 494 15.03 15.86 10.54
C LEU A 494 13.53 15.61 10.74
N ARG A 495 12.99 16.07 11.87
CA ARG A 495 11.55 15.98 12.15
C ARG A 495 10.75 16.81 11.17
N ARG A 496 11.22 18.02 10.85
CA ARG A 496 10.54 18.90 9.91
C ARG A 496 10.41 18.25 8.53
N CYS A 497 11.43 17.53 8.06
CA CYS A 497 11.36 16.76 6.81
C CYS A 497 10.19 15.78 6.77
N ALA A 498 9.96 15.01 7.83
CA ALA A 498 8.83 14.10 7.90
C ALA A 498 7.48 14.86 7.96
N TYR A 499 7.41 15.93 8.76
CA TYR A 499 6.21 16.77 8.87
C TYR A 499 5.85 17.44 7.54
N ASP A 500 6.81 18.01 6.82
CA ASP A 500 6.60 18.60 5.49
C ASP A 500 6.01 17.57 4.52
N TRP A 501 6.52 16.32 4.57
CA TRP A 501 5.97 15.23 3.77
C TRP A 501 4.51 14.93 4.14
N PHE A 502 4.20 14.77 5.43
CA PHE A 502 2.85 14.50 5.89
C PHE A 502 1.88 15.65 5.58
N GLU A 503 2.27 16.90 5.85
CA GLU A 503 1.50 18.11 5.55
C GLU A 503 1.22 18.21 4.05
N SER A 504 2.22 17.95 3.21
CA SER A 504 2.05 17.96 1.75
C SER A 504 1.10 16.87 1.27
N VAL A 505 1.28 15.62 1.73
CA VAL A 505 0.44 14.48 1.30
C VAL A 505 -1.00 14.65 1.77
N THR A 506 -1.21 15.15 2.98
CA THR A 506 -2.54 15.35 3.58
C THR A 506 -3.22 16.65 3.18
N SER A 507 -2.50 17.58 2.51
CA SER A 507 -3.05 18.84 1.98
C SER A 507 -4.25 18.62 1.05
N THR A 508 -4.28 17.49 0.33
CA THR A 508 -5.45 17.04 -0.41
C THR A 508 -6.09 15.90 0.36
N SER A 509 -7.35 16.05 0.77
CA SER A 509 -8.02 14.93 1.42
C SER A 509 -8.23 13.79 0.41
N CYS A 510 -7.68 12.63 0.76
CA CYS A 510 -7.86 11.37 0.05
C CYS A 510 -8.00 10.28 1.11
N ARG A 511 -8.83 9.28 0.82
CA ARG A 511 -9.02 8.13 1.68
C ARG A 511 -7.72 7.30 1.72
N SER A 512 -7.09 7.22 2.89
CA SER A 512 -5.81 6.52 3.09
C SER A 512 -5.51 6.29 4.57
N SER A 513 -4.49 5.48 4.84
CA SER A 513 -3.92 5.24 6.17
C SER A 513 -3.10 6.43 6.70
N VAL A 514 -2.74 7.40 5.85
CA VAL A 514 -1.78 8.47 6.15
C VAL A 514 -2.30 9.49 7.20
N PRO A 515 -3.51 10.10 7.07
CA PRO A 515 -3.95 11.08 8.05
C PRO A 515 -4.05 10.53 9.48
N PRO A 516 -4.67 9.35 9.74
CA PRO A 516 -4.69 8.77 11.08
C PRO A 516 -3.29 8.49 11.64
N ALA A 517 -2.36 8.04 10.79
CA ALA A 517 -0.98 7.81 11.21
C ALA A 517 -0.25 9.11 11.53
N PHE A 518 -0.52 10.21 10.80
CA PHE A 518 0.06 11.51 11.11
C PHE A 518 -0.43 12.06 12.46
N ASP A 519 -1.71 11.87 12.76
CA ASP A 519 -2.27 12.28 14.05
C ASP A 519 -1.70 11.44 15.21
N ALA A 520 -1.55 10.12 15.01
CA ALA A 520 -0.87 9.25 15.96
C ALA A 520 0.61 9.66 16.15
N LEU A 521 1.33 9.94 15.05
CA LEU A 521 2.71 10.40 15.09
C LEU A 521 2.90 11.61 16.02
N LYS A 522 2.05 12.64 15.89
CA LYS A 522 2.12 13.84 16.73
C LYS A 522 1.93 13.51 18.21
N ARG A 523 0.98 12.63 18.54
CA ARG A 523 0.71 12.21 19.93
C ARG A 523 1.87 11.40 20.52
N ILE A 524 2.37 10.41 19.78
CA ILE A 524 3.45 9.55 20.24
C ILE A 524 4.74 10.35 20.38
N GLN A 525 5.06 11.23 19.43
CA GLN A 525 6.26 12.07 19.51
C GLN A 525 6.25 12.97 20.74
N LYS A 526 5.10 13.60 21.05
CA LYS A 526 4.92 14.41 22.26
C LYS A 526 5.19 13.58 23.54
N TRP A 527 4.77 12.33 23.56
CA TRP A 527 5.06 11.43 24.67
C TRP A 527 6.54 11.07 24.75
N ILE A 528 7.19 10.68 23.64
CA ILE A 528 8.61 10.33 23.59
C ILE A 528 9.47 11.47 24.14
N ASP A 529 9.18 12.70 23.76
CA ASP A 529 9.94 13.88 24.21
C ASP A 529 9.80 14.14 25.72
N GLY A 530 8.73 13.66 26.36
CA GLY A 530 8.57 13.71 27.81
C GLY A 530 9.30 12.61 28.59
N GLN A 531 9.64 11.48 27.93
CA GLN A 531 10.22 10.30 28.58
C GLN A 531 11.75 10.36 28.80
N HIS A 532 12.41 11.46 28.41
CA HIS A 532 13.86 11.63 28.52
C HIS A 532 14.66 10.44 27.93
N ILE A 533 14.25 9.92 26.76
CA ILE A 533 14.92 8.81 26.04
C ILE A 533 16.20 9.32 25.31
N GLU A 534 16.88 10.31 25.88
CA GLU A 534 18.05 10.97 25.31
C GLU A 534 19.29 10.55 26.11
N GLY A 535 19.74 9.31 25.87
CA GLY A 535 21.05 8.87 26.35
C GLY A 535 22.17 9.44 25.47
N GLY A 536 23.26 9.91 26.09
CA GLY A 536 24.48 10.29 25.37
C GLY A 536 25.23 9.07 24.80
N ASP A 537 26.14 9.32 23.86
CA ASP A 537 27.02 8.30 23.26
C ASP A 537 27.96 7.64 24.26
N ASP A 538 28.31 8.34 25.34
CA ASP A 538 29.57 8.10 26.05
C ASP A 538 29.52 7.02 27.17
N ASP A 539 28.33 6.49 27.51
CA ASP A 539 28.15 5.53 28.62
C ASP A 539 27.34 4.26 28.24
N LEU A 540 27.36 3.83 26.97
CA LEU A 540 26.63 2.62 26.57
C LEU A 540 27.39 1.34 26.98
N PRO A 541 26.75 0.41 27.72
CA PRO A 541 27.33 -0.90 28.00
C PRO A 541 27.79 -1.62 26.72
N GLU A 542 28.95 -2.29 26.80
CA GLU A 542 29.51 -3.08 25.70
C GLU A 542 28.57 -4.24 25.33
N ILE A 543 28.04 -4.94 26.33
CA ILE A 543 27.04 -5.99 26.16
C ILE A 543 25.69 -5.33 25.87
N ILE A 544 25.12 -5.65 24.71
CA ILE A 544 23.88 -5.04 24.20
C ILE A 544 22.70 -5.36 25.12
N GLY A 545 22.65 -6.58 25.68
CA GLY A 545 21.62 -7.01 26.61
C GLY A 545 21.49 -6.14 27.87
N HIS A 546 22.56 -5.45 28.28
CA HIS A 546 22.56 -4.54 29.43
C HIS A 546 22.03 -3.15 29.11
N ARG A 547 21.85 -2.80 27.83
CA ARG A 547 21.26 -1.52 27.41
C ARG A 547 19.75 -1.55 27.63
N ARG A 548 19.17 -0.42 28.02
CA ARG A 548 17.72 -0.26 28.18
C ARG A 548 16.99 -0.61 26.87
N PRO A 549 15.99 -1.51 26.86
CA PRO A 549 15.18 -1.83 25.69
C PRO A 549 14.12 -0.74 25.44
N TRP A 550 14.55 0.50 25.27
CA TRP A 550 13.65 1.66 25.21
C TRP A 550 12.67 1.61 24.02
N TRP A 551 13.01 0.88 22.94
CA TRP A 551 12.08 0.65 21.83
C TRP A 551 10.81 -0.08 22.31
N GLU A 552 10.95 -1.03 23.24
CA GLU A 552 9.82 -1.79 23.77
C GLU A 552 8.93 -0.92 24.68
N ASP A 553 9.51 0.07 25.38
CA ASP A 553 8.74 1.10 26.09
C ASP A 553 7.86 1.90 25.12
N VAL A 554 8.40 2.26 23.94
CA VAL A 554 7.65 2.95 22.89
C VAL A 554 6.55 2.06 22.32
N VAL A 555 6.86 0.81 22.01
CA VAL A 555 5.89 -0.16 21.49
C VAL A 555 4.75 -0.40 22.49
N HIS A 556 5.06 -0.50 23.79
CA HIS A 556 4.07 -0.64 24.84
C HIS A 556 3.12 0.57 24.90
N TYR A 557 3.66 1.78 24.81
CA TYR A 557 2.86 3.00 24.74
C TYR A 557 1.98 3.04 23.48
N ILE A 558 2.55 2.73 22.31
CA ILE A 558 1.78 2.69 21.05
C ILE A 558 0.63 1.70 21.16
N LYS A 559 0.88 0.48 21.66
CA LYS A 559 -0.15 -0.56 21.76
C LYS A 559 -1.28 -0.17 22.71
N SER A 560 -0.99 0.50 23.82
CA SER A 560 -1.99 0.92 24.81
C SER A 560 -2.79 2.15 24.37
N GLU A 561 -2.14 3.14 23.75
CA GLU A 561 -2.79 4.39 23.38
C GLU A 561 -3.41 4.37 21.98
N GLU A 562 -2.70 3.81 21.00
CA GLU A 562 -3.05 3.86 19.57
C GLU A 562 -3.49 2.51 19.00
N GLY A 563 -3.24 1.40 19.71
CA GLY A 563 -3.49 0.05 19.21
C GLY A 563 -2.41 -0.39 18.21
N VAL A 564 -2.83 -1.01 17.09
CA VAL A 564 -1.89 -1.41 16.02
C VAL A 564 -1.96 -0.39 14.89
N LEU A 565 -0.84 0.31 14.66
CA LEU A 565 -0.73 1.32 13.62
C LEU A 565 -0.72 0.70 12.23
N CYS A 566 -1.49 1.28 11.31
CA CYS A 566 -1.52 0.89 9.90
C CYS A 566 -0.52 1.75 9.11
N LEU A 567 0.68 1.20 8.86
CA LEU A 567 1.79 1.86 8.16
C LEU A 567 2.02 1.31 6.75
N VAL A 568 0.92 0.87 6.10
CA VAL A 568 0.90 0.21 4.78
C VAL A 568 0.28 1.13 3.73
#